data_AF-A0A6F9B7A4-F1
#
_entry.id   AF-A0A6F9B7A4-F1
#
_cell.length_a   1.000
_cell.length_b   1.000
_cell.length_c   1.000
_cell.angle_alpha   90.00
_cell.angle_beta   90.00
_cell.angle_gamma   90.00
#
_symmetry.space_group_name_H-M   'P 1'
#
loop_
_entity.id
_entity.type
_entity.pdbx_description
1 polymer ?
#
loop_
_entity_poly.entity_id
_entity_poly.type
_entity_poly.pdbx_seq_one_letter_code
_entity_poly.pdbx_strand_id
1 'polypeptide(L)'
;MCPMCEENCNPWKLSDSCVYAKVTHLFDNGGTVFFAIFMAIWATVFLEFWKRRRAELTYDWDLIDWEEEEENLRPQFEAKYSRVERVNPISGKPEPFQPFTDKLSRLMVSVSGIFFMFVKKNWQFATSGTGVCINFMIIMSLNVVYEKVAYLLTNLGKHYSLNIPLKIPL
;
A
#
# COMPACT_ATOMS: atom_id res chain seq x y z
N MET A 1 5.85 30.87 -29.12
CA MET A 1 5.77 30.93 -27.64
C MET A 1 7.17 31.07 -27.10
N CYS A 2 7.29 31.63 -25.89
CA CYS A 2 8.59 31.82 -25.26
C CYS A 2 9.26 30.46 -25.01
N PRO A 3 10.58 30.37 -25.21
CA PRO A 3 11.33 29.17 -24.87
C PRO A 3 11.27 28.92 -23.36
N MET A 4 11.19 27.64 -22.97
CA MET A 4 11.13 27.22 -21.56
C MET A 4 12.53 27.06 -20.93
N CYS A 5 13.60 27.38 -21.64
CA CYS A 5 14.97 27.28 -21.16
C CYS A 5 15.79 28.55 -21.45
N GLU A 6 16.84 28.74 -20.66
CA GLU A 6 17.62 29.97 -20.58
C GLU A 6 18.67 30.08 -21.71
N GLU A 7 19.23 28.95 -22.17
CA GLU A 7 20.24 28.93 -23.24
C GLU A 7 19.92 27.91 -24.35
N ASN A 8 20.17 28.28 -25.62
CA ASN A 8 20.04 27.43 -26.81
C ASN A 8 18.65 26.80 -27.07
N CYS A 9 17.56 27.41 -26.59
CA CYS A 9 16.20 26.99 -26.94
C CYS A 9 15.61 27.80 -28.11
N ASN A 10 15.06 27.09 -29.10
CA ASN A 10 14.28 27.72 -30.15
C ASN A 10 12.86 28.06 -29.67
N PRO A 11 12.32 29.22 -30.07
CA PRO A 11 10.90 29.50 -29.87
C PRO A 11 10.06 28.49 -30.67
N TRP A 12 8.98 28.00 -30.06
CA TRP A 12 8.11 26.97 -30.63
C TRP A 12 6.75 27.56 -31.01
N LYS A 13 6.02 26.93 -31.94
CA LYS A 13 4.70 27.41 -32.38
C LYS A 13 3.60 26.74 -31.58
N LEU A 14 2.53 27.49 -31.27
CA LEU A 14 1.37 26.97 -30.54
C LEU A 14 0.68 25.81 -31.26
N SER A 15 0.72 25.82 -32.60
CA SER A 15 0.20 24.75 -33.46
C SER A 15 0.79 23.38 -33.13
N ASP A 16 2.03 23.34 -32.66
CA ASP A 16 2.77 22.10 -32.43
C ASP A 16 2.18 21.31 -31.24
N SER A 17 1.48 21.99 -30.33
CA SER A 17 0.76 21.38 -29.20
C SER A 17 -0.73 21.12 -29.46
N CYS A 18 -1.23 21.36 -30.68
CA CYS A 18 -2.66 21.27 -31.00
C CYS A 18 -3.24 19.85 -30.78
N VAL A 19 -2.50 18.81 -31.13
CA VAL A 19 -2.92 17.41 -30.89
C VAL A 19 -3.04 17.14 -29.40
N TYR A 20 -2.04 17.57 -28.62
CA TYR A 20 -2.05 17.43 -27.16
C TYR A 20 -3.25 18.16 -26.55
N ALA A 21 -3.50 19.41 -26.95
CA ALA A 21 -4.66 20.18 -26.49
C ALA A 21 -6.00 19.51 -26.81
N LYS A 22 -6.16 18.89 -28.00
CA LYS A 22 -7.37 18.12 -28.33
C LYS A 22 -7.55 16.89 -27.44
N VAL A 23 -6.46 16.18 -27.15
CA VAL A 23 -6.48 15.01 -26.25
C VAL A 23 -6.83 15.45 -24.83
N THR A 24 -6.20 16.51 -24.32
CA THR A 24 -6.52 17.07 -23.01
C THR A 24 -7.99 17.48 -22.93
N HIS A 25 -8.54 18.15 -23.94
CA HIS A 25 -9.95 18.53 -23.94
C HIS A 25 -10.91 17.33 -24.01
N LEU A 26 -10.50 16.20 -24.58
CA LEU A 26 -11.29 14.97 -24.56
C LEU A 26 -11.43 14.43 -23.12
N PHE A 27 -10.36 14.51 -22.33
CA PHE A 27 -10.32 14.05 -20.93
C PHE A 27 -10.83 15.11 -19.94
N ASP A 28 -10.49 16.38 -20.11
CA ASP A 28 -10.91 17.51 -19.26
C ASP A 28 -12.15 18.17 -19.86
N ASN A 29 -13.20 17.38 -20.07
CA ASN A 29 -14.51 17.87 -20.47
C ASN A 29 -15.48 17.91 -19.27
N GLY A 30 -16.58 18.64 -19.36
CA GLY A 30 -17.58 18.72 -18.28
C GLY A 30 -18.10 17.35 -17.80
N GLY A 31 -18.06 16.33 -18.65
CA GLY A 31 -18.46 14.96 -18.29
C GLY A 31 -17.56 14.27 -17.26
N THR A 32 -16.27 14.62 -17.14
CA THR A 32 -15.39 13.97 -16.16
C THR A 32 -15.65 14.44 -14.74
N VAL A 33 -16.19 15.64 -14.54
CA VAL A 33 -16.70 16.09 -13.24
C VAL A 33 -17.86 15.21 -12.79
N PHE A 34 -18.83 14.95 -13.67
CA PHE A 34 -19.95 14.06 -13.38
C PHE A 34 -19.47 12.62 -13.11
N PHE A 35 -18.57 12.11 -13.94
CA PHE A 35 -17.98 10.79 -13.75
C PHE A 35 -17.22 10.67 -12.41
N ALA A 36 -16.48 11.71 -12.00
CA ALA A 36 -15.78 11.73 -10.72
C ALA A 36 -16.74 11.64 -9.53
N ILE A 37 -17.86 12.38 -9.57
CA ILE A 37 -18.90 12.29 -8.55
C ILE A 37 -19.52 10.89 -8.52
N PHE A 38 -19.84 10.33 -9.70
CA PHE A 38 -20.36 8.97 -9.81
C PHE A 38 -19.37 7.93 -9.24
N MET A 39 -18.09 8.03 -9.57
CA MET A 39 -17.05 7.12 -9.06
C MET A 39 -16.91 7.20 -7.54
N ALA A 40 -17.03 8.40 -6.95
CA ALA A 40 -17.02 8.57 -5.50
C ALA A 40 -18.23 7.88 -4.85
N ILE A 41 -19.43 8.10 -5.38
CA ILE A 41 -20.66 7.45 -4.89
C ILE A 41 -20.55 5.93 -5.06
N TRP A 42 -20.20 5.46 -6.25
CA TRP A 42 -20.05 4.04 -6.54
C TRP A 42 -19.04 3.36 -5.62
N ALA A 43 -17.88 3.97 -5.37
CA ALA A 43 -16.86 3.41 -4.47
C ALA A 43 -17.39 3.29 -3.03
N THR A 44 -18.09 4.30 -2.52
CA THR A 44 -18.68 4.23 -1.17
C THR A 44 -19.76 3.15 -1.07
N VAL A 45 -20.66 3.09 -2.05
CA VAL A 45 -21.72 2.08 -2.12
C VAL A 45 -21.12 0.67 -2.21
N PHE A 46 -20.12 0.48 -3.08
CA PHE A 46 -19.41 -0.78 -3.22
C PHE A 46 -18.78 -1.23 -1.90
N LEU A 47 -18.12 -0.33 -1.17
CA LEU A 47 -17.52 -0.66 0.13
C LEU A 47 -18.55 -1.00 1.20
N GLU A 48 -19.69 -0.29 1.25
CA GLU A 48 -20.76 -0.60 2.20
C GLU A 48 -21.43 -1.94 1.89
N PHE A 49 -21.71 -2.23 0.62
CA PHE A 49 -22.21 -3.55 0.21
C PHE A 49 -21.19 -4.66 0.48
N TRP A 50 -19.91 -4.41 0.24
CA TRP A 50 -18.84 -5.36 0.54
C TRP A 50 -18.75 -5.67 2.03
N LYS A 51 -18.87 -4.66 2.91
CA LYS A 51 -18.90 -4.87 4.36
C LYS A 51 -20.06 -5.78 4.77
N ARG A 52 -21.25 -5.57 4.20
CA ARG A 52 -22.44 -6.41 4.46
C ARG A 52 -22.21 -7.84 3.98
N ARG A 53 -21.75 -8.01 2.74
CA ARG A 53 -21.49 -9.34 2.17
C ARG A 53 -20.41 -10.10 2.94
N ARG A 54 -19.36 -9.41 3.37
CA ARG A 54 -18.32 -10.00 4.20
C ARG A 54 -18.88 -10.46 5.55
N ALA A 55 -19.73 -9.67 6.20
CA ALA A 55 -20.34 -10.06 7.48
C ALA A 55 -21.26 -11.29 7.34
N GLU A 56 -22.04 -11.37 6.25
CA GLU A 56 -22.83 -12.57 5.92
C GLU A 56 -21.92 -13.80 5.74
N LEU A 57 -20.83 -13.68 4.97
CA LEU A 57 -19.89 -14.79 4.77
C LEU A 57 -19.21 -15.22 6.07
N THR A 58 -18.82 -14.28 6.93
CA THR A 58 -18.24 -14.60 8.25
C THR A 58 -19.25 -15.33 9.14
N TYR A 59 -20.54 -14.95 9.09
CA TYR A 59 -21.59 -15.66 9.82
C TYR A 59 -21.86 -17.06 9.23
N ASP A 60 -22.03 -17.17 7.91
CA ASP A 60 -22.31 -18.43 7.22
C ASP A 60 -21.17 -19.46 7.37
N TRP A 61 -19.93 -18.98 7.44
CA TRP A 61 -18.74 -19.81 7.66
C TRP A 61 -18.37 -19.99 9.14
N ASP A 62 -19.18 -19.46 10.07
CA ASP A 62 -18.97 -19.53 11.52
C ASP A 62 -17.57 -19.04 11.96
N LEU A 63 -17.11 -17.93 11.36
CA LEU A 63 -15.77 -17.36 11.54
C LEU A 63 -15.74 -16.16 12.50
N ILE A 64 -16.76 -15.96 13.35
CA ILE A 64 -16.89 -14.76 14.19
C ILE A 64 -15.81 -14.69 15.28
N ASP A 65 -15.50 -15.83 15.91
CA ASP A 65 -14.53 -15.92 17.02
C ASP A 65 -13.23 -16.67 16.65
N TRP A 66 -13.05 -17.04 15.38
CA TRP A 66 -11.91 -17.84 14.91
C TRP A 66 -10.55 -17.17 15.12
N GLU A 67 -10.48 -15.84 15.07
CA GLU A 67 -9.21 -15.11 15.20
C GLU A 67 -8.65 -15.21 16.62
N GLU A 68 -9.50 -15.13 17.65
CA GLU A 68 -9.06 -15.19 19.06
C GLU A 68 -8.74 -16.63 19.51
N GLU A 69 -9.33 -17.63 18.86
CA GLU A 69 -9.16 -19.04 19.20
C GLU A 69 -7.96 -19.71 18.49
N GLU A 70 -7.64 -19.29 17.25
CA GLU A 70 -6.59 -19.94 16.45
C GLU A 70 -5.30 -19.11 16.23
N GLU A 71 -5.32 -17.78 16.44
CA GLU A 71 -4.13 -16.94 16.25
C GLU A 71 -3.10 -17.13 17.38
N ASN A 72 -2.21 -18.11 17.22
CA ASN A 72 -1.04 -18.22 18.09
C ASN A 72 -0.12 -17.01 17.87
N LEU A 73 0.32 -16.38 18.96
CA LEU A 73 1.25 -15.26 18.92
C LEU A 73 2.52 -15.67 18.19
N ARG A 74 2.98 -14.80 17.29
CA ARG A 74 4.24 -15.06 16.58
C ARG A 74 5.38 -15.22 17.61
N PRO A 75 6.12 -16.32 17.64
CA PRO A 75 7.14 -16.59 18.66
C PRO A 75 8.30 -15.59 18.66
N GLN A 76 8.59 -14.92 17.54
CA GLN A 76 9.53 -13.78 17.53
C GLN A 76 9.01 -12.57 18.33
N PHE A 77 7.69 -12.41 18.42
CA PHE A 77 7.03 -11.38 19.21
C PHE A 77 6.98 -11.79 20.69
N GLU A 78 6.62 -13.05 20.97
CA GLU A 78 6.67 -13.61 22.32
C GLU A 78 8.07 -13.53 22.91
N ALA A 79 9.12 -13.94 22.17
CA ALA A 79 10.50 -13.88 22.66
C ALA A 79 10.94 -12.45 22.98
N LYS A 80 10.55 -11.46 22.16
CA LYS A 80 10.93 -10.06 22.35
C LYS A 80 10.16 -9.37 23.47
N TYR A 81 8.89 -9.71 23.67
CA TYR A 81 7.99 -9.04 24.62
C TYR A 81 7.58 -9.92 25.81
N SER A 82 8.18 -11.11 25.98
CA SER A 82 7.98 -12.05 27.10
C SER A 82 8.13 -11.43 28.49
N ARG A 83 8.92 -10.36 28.63
CA ARG A 83 9.10 -9.67 29.93
C ARG A 83 8.05 -8.59 30.21
N VAL A 84 7.26 -8.21 29.22
CA VAL A 84 6.30 -7.11 29.31
C VAL A 84 4.91 -7.68 29.06
N GLU A 85 4.39 -8.41 30.04
CA GLU A 85 3.07 -9.01 29.98
C GLU A 85 2.04 -8.09 30.65
N ARG A 86 0.83 -8.06 30.09
CA ARG A 86 -0.32 -7.36 30.65
C ARG A 86 -1.48 -8.34 30.67
N VAL A 87 -2.16 -8.44 31.81
CA VAL A 87 -3.35 -9.28 31.92
C VAL A 87 -4.50 -8.58 31.19
N ASN A 88 -5.11 -9.30 30.24
CA ASN A 88 -6.30 -8.81 29.55
C ASN A 88 -7.49 -8.78 30.54
N PRO A 89 -8.16 -7.64 30.75
CA PRO A 89 -9.24 -7.53 31.73
C PRO A 89 -10.48 -8.37 31.41
N ILE A 90 -10.60 -8.89 30.18
CA ILE A 90 -11.77 -9.64 29.71
C ILE A 90 -11.49 -11.16 29.74
N SER A 91 -10.32 -11.58 29.24
CA SER A 91 -9.93 -12.99 29.14
C SER A 91 -9.19 -13.51 30.39
N GLY A 92 -8.63 -12.61 31.20
CA GLY A 92 -7.88 -12.95 32.42
C GLY A 92 -6.53 -13.64 32.17
N LYS A 93 -6.17 -13.88 30.90
CA LYS A 93 -4.90 -14.48 30.50
C LYS A 93 -3.80 -13.40 30.40
N PRO A 94 -2.54 -13.70 30.79
CA PRO A 94 -1.42 -12.80 30.58
C PRO A 94 -1.02 -12.80 29.09
N GLU A 95 -1.02 -11.62 28.46
CA GLU A 95 -0.65 -11.46 27.05
C GLU A 95 0.54 -10.48 26.91
N PRO A 96 1.52 -10.75 26.03
CA PRO A 96 2.65 -9.85 25.80
C PRO A 96 2.20 -8.53 25.17
N PHE A 97 2.50 -7.41 25.83
CA PHE A 97 2.08 -6.08 25.43
C PHE A 97 3.21 -5.29 24.75
N GLN A 98 2.96 -4.84 23.52
CA GLN A 98 3.91 -3.98 22.81
C GLN A 98 3.79 -2.51 23.24
N PRO A 99 4.85 -1.89 23.79
CA PRO A 99 4.83 -0.49 24.20
C PRO A 99 4.70 0.47 23.01
N PHE A 100 4.04 1.61 23.24
CA PHE A 100 3.76 2.61 22.21
C PHE A 100 5.01 3.26 21.62
N THR A 101 6.07 3.43 22.43
CA THR A 101 7.37 4.00 22.00
C THR A 101 8.00 3.20 20.87
N ASP A 102 7.91 1.88 20.97
CA ASP A 102 8.38 0.91 19.99
C ASP A 102 7.52 0.86 18.71
N LYS A 103 6.23 1.23 18.79
CA LYS A 103 5.36 1.40 17.61
C LYS A 103 5.69 2.70 16.89
N LEU A 104 5.84 3.78 17.66
CA LEU A 104 6.11 5.11 17.12
C LEU A 104 7.49 5.17 16.43
N SER A 105 8.52 4.57 17.01
CA SER A 105 9.86 4.55 16.40
C SER A 105 9.87 3.85 15.04
N ARG A 106 9.16 2.72 14.91
CA ARG A 106 9.02 1.99 13.64
C ARG A 106 8.20 2.76 12.61
N LEU A 107 7.11 3.41 13.05
CA LEU A 107 6.32 4.27 12.17
C LEU A 107 7.16 5.44 11.64
N MET A 108 7.91 6.12 12.49
CA MET A 108 8.75 7.26 12.08
C MET A 108 9.85 6.87 11.08
N VAL A 109 10.47 5.69 11.25
CA VAL A 109 11.46 5.16 10.28
C VAL A 109 10.80 4.80 8.95
N SER A 110 9.60 4.23 8.98
CA SER A 110 8.87 3.91 7.74
C SER A 110 8.44 5.17 6.99
N VAL A 111 7.94 6.18 7.70
CA VAL A 111 7.49 7.45 7.14
C VAL A 111 8.67 8.25 6.58
N SER A 112 9.81 8.27 7.27
CA SER A 112 11.01 8.95 6.78
C SER A 112 11.60 8.27 5.54
N GLY A 113 11.57 6.94 5.47
CA GLY A 113 11.98 6.19 4.28
C GLY A 113 11.10 6.49 3.06
N ILE A 114 9.78 6.54 3.24
CA ILE A 114 8.82 6.88 2.18
C ILE A 114 9.00 8.33 1.75
N PHE A 115 9.15 9.26 2.70
CA PHE A 115 9.40 10.68 2.42
C PHE A 115 10.71 10.88 1.65
N PHE A 116 11.79 10.21 2.05
CA PHE A 116 13.07 10.26 1.36
C PHE A 116 12.99 9.66 -0.06
N MET A 117 12.26 8.54 -0.24
CA MET A 117 11.98 7.99 -1.58
C MET A 117 11.17 8.96 -2.44
N PHE A 118 10.18 9.64 -1.85
CA PHE A 118 9.35 10.62 -2.56
C PHE A 118 10.16 11.85 -2.97
N VAL A 119 10.99 12.40 -2.09
CA VAL A 119 11.88 13.54 -2.40
C VAL A 119 12.91 13.16 -3.46
N LYS A 120 13.52 11.97 -3.38
CA LYS A 120 14.46 11.46 -4.39
C LYS A 120 13.80 11.22 -5.75
N LYS A 121 12.55 10.74 -5.76
CA LYS A 121 11.76 10.47 -6.99
C LYS A 121 11.35 11.75 -7.72
N ASN A 122 11.16 12.86 -7.01
CA ASN A 122 10.70 14.13 -7.59
C ASN A 122 11.83 15.06 -8.08
N TRP A 123 13.10 14.68 -7.98
CA TRP A 123 14.21 15.40 -8.64
C TRP A 123 14.16 15.31 -10.18
N GLN A 124 13.39 14.35 -10.73
CA GLN A 124 13.34 14.03 -12.17
C GLN A 124 11.95 14.21 -12.80
N PHE A 125 11.26 15.32 -12.52
CA PHE A 125 10.19 15.79 -13.40
C PHE A 125 10.69 16.21 -14.81
N ALA A 126 12.01 16.14 -15.06
CA ALA A 126 12.67 16.66 -16.26
C ALA A 126 12.93 15.65 -17.40
N THR A 127 12.55 14.37 -17.33
CA THR A 127 12.92 13.37 -18.37
C THR A 127 11.75 12.43 -18.75
N SER A 128 10.66 13.04 -19.20
CA SER A 128 9.29 12.49 -19.24
C SER A 128 8.98 11.30 -20.17
N GLY A 129 9.93 10.74 -20.93
CA GLY A 129 9.63 9.67 -21.91
C GLY A 129 10.20 8.29 -21.53
N THR A 130 11.52 8.20 -21.48
CA THR A 130 12.26 6.98 -21.13
C THR A 130 12.10 6.58 -19.67
N GLY A 131 11.80 7.54 -18.79
CA GLY A 131 11.56 7.31 -17.38
C GLY A 131 10.34 6.42 -17.11
N VAL A 132 9.29 6.45 -17.93
CA VAL A 132 8.09 5.61 -17.73
C VAL A 132 8.40 4.15 -17.99
N CYS A 133 9.09 3.84 -19.09
CA CYS A 133 9.46 2.47 -19.45
C CYS A 133 10.49 1.89 -18.48
N ILE A 134 11.49 2.68 -18.09
CA ILE A 134 12.49 2.26 -17.08
C ILE A 134 11.81 2.04 -15.73
N ASN A 135 10.91 2.94 -15.30
CA ASN A 135 10.14 2.80 -14.06
C ASN A 135 9.23 1.56 -14.10
N PHE A 136 8.58 1.27 -15.22
CA PHE A 136 7.77 0.06 -15.37
C PHE A 136 8.61 -1.23 -15.26
N MET A 137 9.74 -1.31 -15.97
CA MET A 137 10.65 -2.47 -15.89
C MET A 137 11.24 -2.65 -14.49
N ILE A 138 11.53 -1.54 -13.80
CA ILE A 138 11.97 -1.54 -12.40
C ILE A 138 10.86 -2.02 -11.47
N ILE A 139 9.62 -1.53 -11.60
CA ILE A 139 8.49 -1.98 -10.76
C ILE A 139 8.24 -3.49 -10.95
N MET A 140 8.24 -3.97 -12.21
CA MET A 140 8.04 -5.40 -12.48
C MET A 140 9.16 -6.26 -11.90
N SER A 141 10.42 -5.83 -12.02
CA SER A 141 11.57 -6.53 -11.43
C SER A 141 11.56 -6.47 -9.90
N LEU A 142 11.23 -5.31 -9.33
CA LEU A 142 11.13 -5.13 -7.89
C LEU A 142 9.98 -5.95 -7.30
N ASN A 143 8.84 -6.08 -7.97
CA ASN A 143 7.74 -6.94 -7.49
C ASN A 143 8.19 -8.40 -7.32
N VAL A 144 8.98 -8.93 -8.26
CA VAL A 144 9.57 -10.28 -8.16
C VAL A 144 10.53 -10.37 -6.97
N VAL A 145 11.39 -9.37 -6.78
CA VAL A 145 12.31 -9.34 -5.63
C VAL A 145 11.55 -9.19 -4.32
N TYR A 146 10.53 -8.33 -4.25
CA TYR A 146 9.67 -8.15 -3.09
C TYR A 146 8.92 -9.43 -2.74
N GLU A 147 8.43 -10.17 -3.73
CA GLU A 147 7.78 -11.46 -3.50
C GLU A 147 8.77 -12.48 -2.91
N LYS A 148 10.00 -12.55 -3.44
CA LYS A 148 11.04 -13.45 -2.91
C LYS A 148 11.52 -13.03 -1.53
N VAL A 149 11.67 -11.74 -1.28
CA VAL A 149 12.02 -11.21 0.05
C VAL A 149 10.87 -11.42 1.02
N ALA A 150 9.62 -11.20 0.62
CA ALA A 150 8.44 -11.47 1.45
C ALA A 150 8.31 -12.97 1.76
N TYR A 151 8.55 -13.85 0.79
CA TYR A 151 8.57 -15.29 1.01
C TYR A 151 9.71 -15.72 1.94
N LEU A 152 10.91 -15.19 1.75
CA LEU A 152 12.06 -15.45 2.61
C LEU A 152 11.84 -14.92 4.02
N LEU A 153 11.32 -13.70 4.18
CA LEU A 153 10.97 -13.12 5.49
C LEU A 153 9.84 -13.90 6.16
N THR A 154 8.87 -14.40 5.40
CA THR A 154 7.79 -15.25 5.92
C THR A 154 8.32 -16.61 6.37
N ASN A 155 9.25 -17.21 5.62
CA ASN A 155 9.85 -18.49 5.99
C ASN A 155 10.86 -18.37 7.11
N LEU A 156 11.66 -17.29 7.14
CA LEU A 156 12.47 -16.94 8.31
C LEU A 156 11.56 -16.72 9.52
N GLY A 157 10.43 -16.03 9.36
CA GLY A 157 9.39 -15.90 10.38
C GLY A 157 8.78 -17.23 10.83
N LYS A 158 8.59 -18.20 9.94
CA LYS A 158 8.12 -19.57 10.25
C LYS A 158 9.20 -20.47 10.86
N HIS A 159 10.48 -20.23 10.59
CA HIS A 159 11.56 -20.91 11.31
C HIS A 159 11.68 -20.45 12.76
N TYR A 160 11.27 -19.21 13.05
CA TYR A 160 11.00 -18.79 14.43
C TYR A 160 9.67 -19.34 14.95
N SER A 161 8.67 -19.54 14.07
CA SER A 161 7.30 -20.02 14.35
C SER A 161 6.98 -21.38 13.77
N LEU A 162 7.59 -22.44 14.31
CA LEU A 162 7.25 -23.79 13.89
C LEU A 162 5.85 -24.16 14.40
N ASN A 163 4.95 -24.46 13.45
CA ASN A 163 3.60 -25.04 13.56
C ASN A 163 2.41 -24.07 13.47
N ILE A 164 2.16 -23.51 12.27
CA ILE A 164 0.77 -23.34 11.79
C ILE A 164 0.74 -23.75 10.30
N PRO A 165 -0.08 -24.74 9.92
CA PRO A 165 -0.16 -25.23 8.55
C PRO A 165 -0.67 -24.14 7.60
N LEU A 166 -0.02 -24.02 6.44
CA LEU A 166 -0.49 -23.19 5.32
C LEU A 166 -1.92 -23.62 4.95
N LYS A 167 -2.90 -22.71 5.03
CA LYS A 167 -4.13 -22.82 4.23
C LYS A 167 -4.32 -21.53 3.42
N ILE A 168 -4.22 -21.72 2.12
CA ILE A 168 -4.45 -20.73 1.06
C ILE A 168 -5.97 -20.47 1.01
N PRO A 169 -6.47 -19.24 1.19
CA PRO A 169 -7.90 -18.99 1.01
C PRO A 169 -8.18 -18.72 -0.48
N LEU A 170 -9.08 -19.53 -1.04
CA LEU A 170 -9.76 -19.39 -2.32
C LEU A 170 -11.21 -18.97 -2.02
#